data_AF-A0AAD6XHK6-F1
#
_entry.id   AF-A0AAD6XHK6-F1
#
_cell.length_a   1.000
_cell.length_b   1.000
_cell.length_c   1.000
_cell.angle_alpha   90.00
_cell.angle_beta   90.00
_cell.angle_gamma   90.00
#
_symmetry.space_group_name_H-M   'P 1'
#
loop_
_entity.id
_entity.type
_entity.pdbx_description
1 polymer ?
#
loop_
_entity_poly.entity_id
_entity_poly.type
_entity_poly.pdbx_seq_one_letter_code
_entity_poly.pdbx_strand_id
1 'polypeptide(L)'
;WATPAGRLAMDTVVQYCMYFKTERADEEIHRLNIEIRRFWTYMEDEERFLWREEHGDDLAHQVRRYCWRRARFNAEHCDRLRKLEKVPGFTGSLQSG
;
A
#
# COMPACT_ATOMS: atom_id res chain seq x y z
N TRP A 1 17.83 -30.20 -29.41
CA TRP A 1 17.63 -29.27 -28.27
C TRP A 1 18.47 -27.99 -28.37
N ALA A 2 18.72 -27.49 -29.59
CA ALA A 2 19.28 -26.16 -29.85
C ALA A 2 19.08 -25.80 -31.34
N THR A 3 17.87 -26.02 -31.87
CA THR A 3 17.55 -25.60 -33.25
C THR A 3 17.36 -24.08 -33.30
N PRO A 4 17.81 -23.39 -34.36
CA PRO A 4 17.63 -21.95 -34.51
C PRO A 4 16.17 -21.49 -34.35
N ALA A 5 15.22 -22.27 -34.87
CA ALA A 5 13.79 -22.03 -34.70
C ALA A 5 13.32 -22.08 -33.23
N GLY A 6 13.88 -22.99 -32.43
CA GLY A 6 13.55 -23.09 -31.00
C GLY A 6 14.10 -21.91 -30.19
N ARG A 7 15.26 -21.37 -30.56
CA ARG A 7 15.81 -20.13 -29.96
C ARG A 7 14.95 -18.92 -30.30
N LEU A 8 14.59 -18.73 -31.57
CA LEU A 8 13.72 -17.64 -32.00
C LEU A 8 12.35 -17.67 -31.30
N ALA A 9 11.75 -18.84 -31.16
CA ALA A 9 10.48 -18.98 -30.43
C ALA A 9 10.62 -18.68 -28.92
N MET A 10 11.75 -19.03 -28.31
CA MET A 10 12.03 -18.66 -26.92
C MET A 10 12.27 -17.15 -26.79
N ASP A 11 13.02 -16.54 -27.70
CA ASP A 11 13.30 -15.11 -27.68
C ASP A 11 12.01 -14.29 -27.82
N THR A 12 11.10 -14.70 -28.72
CA THR A 12 9.78 -14.04 -28.87
C THR A 12 8.88 -14.24 -27.66
N VAL A 13 8.83 -15.44 -27.07
CA VAL A 13 8.05 -15.71 -25.85
C VAL A 13 8.61 -14.92 -24.67
N VAL A 14 9.94 -14.86 -24.49
CA VAL A 14 10.57 -14.07 -23.44
C VAL A 14 10.28 -12.58 -23.63
N GLN A 15 10.40 -12.06 -24.85
CA GLN A 15 10.05 -10.68 -25.19
C GLN A 15 8.58 -10.38 -24.81
N TYR A 16 7.66 -11.27 -25.18
CA TYR A 16 6.23 -11.11 -24.93
C TYR A 16 5.87 -11.24 -23.43
N CYS A 17 6.53 -12.15 -22.71
CA CYS A 17 6.39 -12.26 -21.26
C CYS A 17 6.91 -11.01 -20.54
N MET A 18 8.02 -10.40 -21.00
CA MET A 18 8.51 -9.15 -20.42
C MET A 18 7.54 -7.99 -20.67
N TYR A 19 6.95 -7.93 -21.86
CA TYR A 19 5.92 -6.94 -22.19
C TYR A 19 4.74 -6.99 -21.20
N PHE A 20 4.11 -8.16 -21.04
CA PHE A 20 2.97 -8.28 -20.12
C PHE A 20 3.33 -8.09 -18.64
N LYS A 21 4.54 -8.47 -18.23
CA LYS A 21 5.02 -8.20 -16.87
C LYS A 21 5.14 -6.70 -16.62
N THR A 22 5.55 -5.95 -17.63
CA THR A 22 5.67 -4.49 -17.55
C THR A 22 4.29 -3.85 -17.49
N GLU A 23 3.36 -4.21 -18.38
CA GLU A 23 1.98 -3.71 -18.33
C GLU A 23 1.31 -4.00 -16.99
N ARG A 24 1.44 -5.23 -16.49
CA ARG A 24 0.87 -5.62 -15.20
C ARG A 24 1.52 -4.88 -14.02
N ALA A 25 2.81 -4.57 -14.11
CA ALA A 25 3.48 -3.78 -13.08
C ALA A 25 2.91 -2.36 -13.02
N ASP A 26 2.65 -1.72 -14.17
CA ASP A 26 2.04 -0.39 -14.23
C ASP A 26 0.61 -0.38 -13.68
N GLU A 27 -0.20 -1.40 -14.02
CA GLU A 27 -1.53 -1.59 -13.46
C GLU A 27 -1.51 -1.75 -11.92
N GLU A 28 -0.60 -2.58 -11.42
CA GLU A 28 -0.49 -2.85 -9.99
C GLU A 28 0.01 -1.61 -9.24
N ILE A 29 0.94 -0.83 -9.80
CA ILE A 29 1.36 0.47 -9.24
C ILE A 29 0.16 1.41 -9.11
N HIS A 30 -0.65 1.53 -10.16
CA HIS A 30 -1.85 2.37 -10.13
C HIS A 30 -2.84 1.93 -9.05
N ARG A 31 -3.11 0.62 -8.96
CA ARG A 31 -3.98 0.05 -7.94
C ARG A 31 -3.45 0.28 -6.53
N LEU A 32 -2.16 0.01 -6.30
CA LEU A 32 -1.52 0.19 -5.00
C LEU A 32 -1.56 1.65 -4.54
N ASN A 33 -1.40 2.61 -5.44
CA ASN A 33 -1.53 4.03 -5.10
C ASN A 33 -2.93 4.37 -4.55
N ILE A 34 -3.99 3.80 -5.13
CA ILE A 34 -5.36 3.96 -4.63
C ILE A 34 -5.51 3.30 -3.26
N GLU A 35 -4.99 2.09 -3.10
CA GLU A 35 -5.09 1.33 -1.86
C GLU A 35 -4.31 1.98 -0.71
N ILE A 36 -3.12 2.52 -0.97
CA ILE A 36 -2.32 3.30 -0.02
C ILE A 36 -3.12 4.50 0.49
N ARG A 37 -3.77 5.24 -0.41
CA ARG A 37 -4.58 6.40 -0.01
C ARG A 37 -5.78 5.98 0.85
N ARG A 38 -6.49 4.91 0.46
CA ARG A 38 -7.61 4.37 1.24
C ARG A 38 -7.18 3.91 2.62
N PHE A 39 -6.03 3.24 2.69
CA PHE A 39 -5.46 2.79 3.94
C PHE A 39 -5.06 3.96 4.85
N TRP A 40 -4.50 5.03 4.29
CA TRP A 40 -4.22 6.27 5.02
C TRP A 40 -5.49 6.89 5.60
N THR A 41 -6.51 7.10 4.77
CA THR A 41 -7.81 7.64 5.21
C THR A 41 -8.44 6.79 6.31
N TYR A 42 -8.40 5.46 6.16
CA TYR A 42 -8.91 4.55 7.18
C TYR A 42 -8.20 4.73 8.53
N MET A 43 -6.87 4.85 8.54
CA MET A 43 -6.12 5.06 9.77
C MET A 43 -6.51 6.37 10.47
N GLU A 44 -6.67 7.47 9.73
CA GLU A 44 -7.08 8.76 10.29
C GLU A 44 -8.53 8.76 10.80
N ASP A 45 -9.45 8.18 10.01
CA ASP A 45 -10.85 8.08 10.39
C ASP A 45 -11.04 7.27 11.66
N GLU A 46 -10.30 6.17 11.78
CA GLU A 46 -10.36 5.30 12.92
C GLU A 46 -9.72 5.94 14.16
N GLU A 47 -8.59 6.65 14.01
CA GLU A 47 -8.00 7.43 15.10
C GLU A 47 -8.98 8.49 15.62
N ARG A 48 -9.66 9.20 14.70
CA ARG A 48 -10.69 10.19 15.04
C ARG A 48 -11.92 9.58 15.71
N PHE A 49 -12.34 8.39 15.27
CA PHE A 49 -13.42 7.64 15.91
C PHE A 49 -13.05 7.24 17.34
N LEU A 50 -11.88 6.64 17.53
CA LEU A 50 -11.40 6.19 18.83
C LEU A 50 -11.19 7.34 19.82
N TRP A 51 -10.71 8.50 19.34
CA TRP A 51 -10.56 9.69 20.17
C TRP A 51 -11.92 10.17 20.71
N ARG A 52 -13.00 10.10 19.93
CA ARG A 52 -14.35 10.44 20.41
C ARG A 52 -14.84 9.47 21.47
N GLU A 53 -14.69 8.17 21.22
CA GLU A 53 -15.13 7.11 22.15
C GLU A 53 -14.36 7.12 23.48
N GLU A 54 -13.08 7.52 23.47
CA GLU A 54 -12.27 7.64 24.69
C GLU A 54 -12.85 8.64 25.71
N HIS A 55 -13.58 9.66 25.24
CA HIS A 55 -14.09 10.74 26.08
C HIS A 55 -15.56 10.55 26.49
N GLY A 56 -16.25 9.54 25.97
CA GLY A 56 -17.71 9.42 26.07
C GLY A 56 -18.26 8.32 26.98
N ASP A 57 -17.47 7.29 27.32
CA ASP A 57 -18.06 6.01 27.77
C ASP A 57 -17.31 5.33 28.93
N ASP A 58 -18.00 4.41 29.62
CA ASP A 58 -17.46 3.55 30.70
C ASP A 58 -16.31 2.64 30.20
N LEU A 59 -16.19 2.50 28.88
CA LEU A 59 -15.16 1.72 28.17
C LEU A 59 -13.89 2.51 27.85
N ALA A 60 -13.78 3.79 28.23
CA ALA A 60 -12.63 4.65 27.93
C ALA A 60 -11.26 4.02 28.24
N HIS A 61 -11.16 3.26 29.35
CA HIS A 61 -9.93 2.54 29.70
C HIS A 61 -9.57 1.44 28.67
N GLN A 62 -10.57 0.71 28.18
CA GLN A 62 -10.37 -0.35 27.18
C GLN A 62 -10.02 0.25 25.82
N VAL A 63 -10.70 1.34 25.44
CA VAL A 63 -10.41 2.12 24.23
C VAL A 63 -8.97 2.64 24.25
N ARG A 64 -8.51 3.22 25.38
CA ARG A 64 -7.10 3.61 25.56
C ARG A 64 -6.15 2.45 25.32
N ARG A 65 -6.37 1.31 25.98
CA ARG A 65 -5.49 0.15 25.87
C ARG A 65 -5.43 -0.39 24.43
N TYR A 66 -6.55 -0.33 23.71
CA TYR A 66 -6.62 -0.67 22.29
C TYR A 66 -5.82 0.34 21.43
N CYS A 67 -6.01 1.64 21.67
CA CYS A 67 -5.28 2.71 20.97
C CYS A 67 -3.76 2.58 21.14
N TRP A 68 -3.28 2.36 22.37
CA TRP A 68 -1.85 2.18 22.65
C TRP A 68 -1.22 1.03 21.87
N ARG A 69 -1.93 -0.10 21.77
CA ARG A 69 -1.44 -1.25 21.02
C ARG A 69 -1.34 -0.94 19.53
N ARG A 70 -2.34 -0.24 18.98
CA ARG A 70 -2.40 0.11 17.56
C ARG A 70 -1.48 1.25 17.17
N ALA A 71 -1.29 2.25 18.03
CA ALA A 71 -0.43 3.40 17.77
C ALA A 71 0.98 2.97 17.34
N ARG A 72 1.52 1.89 17.93
CA ARG A 72 2.81 1.33 17.52
C ARG A 72 2.81 0.82 16.07
N PHE A 73 1.78 0.08 15.66
CA PHE A 73 1.67 -0.44 14.30
C PHE A 73 1.39 0.70 13.31
N ASN A 74 0.47 1.60 13.64
CA ASN A 74 0.16 2.76 12.81
C ASN A 74 1.40 3.65 12.62
N ALA A 75 2.23 3.85 13.66
CA ALA A 75 3.48 4.60 13.52
C ALA A 75 4.44 3.95 12.52
N GLU A 76 4.62 2.63 12.57
CA GLU A 76 5.45 1.89 11.61
C GLU A 76 4.89 1.98 10.18
N HIS A 77 3.57 1.87 10.03
CA HIS A 77 2.90 2.05 8.74
C HIS A 77 3.08 3.47 8.20
N CYS A 78 2.85 4.49 9.02
CA CYS A 78 3.04 5.90 8.64
C CYS A 78 4.48 6.17 8.21
N ASP A 79 5.47 5.64 8.93
CA ASP A 79 6.88 5.81 8.58
C ASP A 79 7.23 5.12 7.25
N ARG A 80 6.69 3.93 7.00
CA ARG A 80 6.88 3.24 5.71
C ARG A 80 6.22 3.99 4.56
N LEU A 81 5.01 4.50 4.75
CA LEU A 81 4.28 5.27 3.74
C LEU A 81 5.00 6.59 3.42
N ARG A 82 5.49 7.30 4.44
CA ARG A 82 6.30 8.52 4.25
C ARG A 82 7.63 8.25 3.55
N LYS A 83 8.23 7.06 3.74
CA LYS A 83 9.42 6.65 2.98
C LYS A 83 9.05 6.33 1.54
N LEU A 84 7.91 5.70 1.31
CA LEU A 84 7.40 5.38 -0.03
C LEU A 84 7.13 6.64 -0.85
N GLU A 85 6.56 7.67 -0.23
CA GLU A 85 6.33 8.98 -0.88
C GLU A 85 7.63 9.63 -1.40
N LYS A 86 8.76 9.34 -0.75
CA LYS A 86 10.09 9.85 -1.14
C LYS A 86 10.77 9.02 -2.22
N VAL A 87 10.18 7.88 -2.63
CA VAL A 87 10.76 7.04 -3.68
C VAL A 87 10.58 7.73 -5.03
N PRO A 88 11.66 7.90 -5.83
CA PRO A 88 11.55 8.49 -7.15
C PRO A 88 10.64 7.64 -8.04
N GLY A 89 9.63 8.27 -8.64
CA GLY A 89 8.61 7.61 -9.46
C GLY A 89 7.32 7.26 -8.71
N PHE A 90 7.19 7.60 -7.43
CA PHE A 90 5.90 7.51 -6.74
C PHE A 90 4.89 8.52 -7.29
N THR A 91 3.73 8.03 -7.69
CA THR A 91 2.64 8.83 -8.28
C THR A 91 1.38 8.87 -7.40
N GLY A 92 1.40 8.21 -6.25
CA GLY A 92 0.32 8.25 -5.27
C GLY A 92 0.34 9.53 -4.42
N SER A 93 -0.64 9.65 -3.53
CA SER A 93 -0.74 10.75 -2.56
C SER A 93 -1.18 10.23 -1.21
N LEU A 94 -0.55 10.75 -0.15
CA LEU A 94 -0.94 10.52 1.24
C LEU A 94 -1.89 11.62 1.76
N GLN A 95 -2.46 12.44 0.88
CA GLN A 95 -3.49 13.38 1.29
C GLN A 95 -4.81 12.66 1.50
N SER A 96 -5.32 12.79 2.71
CA SER A 96 -6.68 12.44 3.09
C SER A 96 -7.67 13.17 2.19
N GLY A 97 -8.64 12.44 1.65
CA GLY A 97 -9.75 12.98 0.87
C GLY A 97 -10.89 13.46 1.76
#